data_AF-A0A137NTV1-F1
#
_entry.id   AF-A0A137NTV1-F1
#
_cell.length_a   1.000
_cell.length_b   1.000
_cell.length_c   1.000
_cell.angle_alpha   90.00
_cell.angle_beta   90.00
_cell.angle_gamma   90.00
#
_symmetry.space_group_name_H-M   'P 1'
#
loop_
_entity.id
_entity.type
_entity.pdbx_description
1 polymer ?
#
loop_
_entity_poly.entity_id
_entity_poly.type
_entity_poly.pdbx_seq_one_letter_code
_entity_poly.pdbx_strand_id
1 'polypeptide(L)'
;MSLERFFLICFDIILPPFFWFFLVAATWIPPIIIAILVLVYPQELSVTSKSKAACTVIPSGPGYAYFLCTMTLFILSFICVISGYIGIIVVKFRQCLNQLNLNVPKDQVYKECRVTITKSFVYIFLYLLVFMSKFVIVCYELSTGKRRTLEMDAVSNCMVSCSVLANALALLYMQNDVRVSFYEQLNKIKKSLFCLGS
;
A
#
# COMPACT_ATOMS: atom_id res chain seq x y z
N MET A 1 8.05 3.70 1.53
CA MET A 1 7.99 2.36 2.14
C MET A 1 8.48 1.21 1.26
N SER A 2 7.84 0.83 0.15
CA SER A 2 8.32 -0.33 -0.66
C SER A 2 9.69 -0.08 -1.28
N LEU A 3 9.86 1.08 -1.95
CA LEU A 3 11.13 1.50 -2.53
C LEU A 3 12.24 1.66 -1.48
N GLU A 4 11.91 2.20 -0.31
CA GLU A 4 12.83 2.32 0.82
C GLU A 4 13.43 0.97 1.22
N ARG A 5 12.55 -0.02 1.44
CA ARG A 5 12.96 -1.38 1.79
C ARG A 5 13.76 -2.02 0.68
N PHE A 6 13.41 -1.77 -0.58
CA PHE A 6 14.17 -2.24 -1.72
C PHE A 6 15.59 -1.63 -1.72
N PHE A 7 15.73 -0.32 -1.59
CA PHE A 7 17.05 0.34 -1.56
C PHE A 7 17.89 -0.08 -0.36
N LEU A 8 17.28 -0.17 0.82
CA LEU A 8 17.97 -0.60 2.04
C LEU A 8 18.41 -2.06 1.97
N ILE A 9 17.60 -2.97 1.43
CA ILE A 9 17.94 -4.40 1.37
C ILE A 9 18.91 -4.72 0.21
N CYS A 10 18.70 -4.11 -0.95
CA CYS A 10 19.44 -4.45 -2.16
C CYS A 10 20.75 -3.67 -2.29
N PHE A 11 20.76 -2.41 -1.84
CA PHE A 11 21.88 -1.49 -2.04
C PHE A 11 22.46 -0.92 -0.74
N ASP A 12 21.86 -1.22 0.41
CA ASP A 12 22.23 -0.66 1.72
C ASP A 12 22.20 0.88 1.75
N ILE A 13 21.33 1.48 0.92
CA ILE A 13 21.18 2.93 0.82
C ILE A 13 20.07 3.41 1.76
N ILE A 14 20.41 4.30 2.68
CA ILE A 14 19.46 5.00 3.54
C ILE A 14 19.05 6.31 2.86
N LEU A 15 17.77 6.45 2.57
CA LEU A 15 17.24 7.68 1.94
C LEU A 15 17.11 8.81 2.97
N PRO A 16 17.46 10.06 2.61
CA PRO A 16 17.39 11.19 3.54
C PRO A 16 15.92 11.54 3.88
N PRO A 17 15.63 12.04 5.09
CA PRO A 17 14.27 12.37 5.53
C PRO A 17 13.54 13.38 4.62
N PHE A 18 14.26 14.34 4.05
CA PHE A 18 13.70 15.35 3.16
C PHE A 18 13.01 14.75 1.92
N PHE A 19 13.55 13.65 1.39
CA PHE A 19 12.95 12.93 0.27
C PHE A 19 11.55 12.40 0.60
N TRP A 20 11.34 11.94 1.84
CA TRP A 20 10.03 11.47 2.30
C TRP A 20 9.03 12.60 2.44
N PHE A 21 9.43 13.74 2.99
CA PHE A 21 8.56 14.91 3.07
C PHE A 21 8.10 15.37 1.69
N PHE A 22 9.02 15.40 0.72
CA PHE A 22 8.69 15.71 -0.67
C PHE A 22 7.67 14.73 -1.25
N LEU A 23 7.89 13.42 -1.10
CA LEU A 23 6.94 12.41 -1.60
C LEU A 23 5.56 12.54 -0.94
N VAL A 24 5.51 12.73 0.37
CA VAL A 24 4.23 12.93 1.09
C VAL A 24 3.52 14.17 0.56
N ALA A 25 4.23 15.30 0.44
CA ALA A 25 3.67 16.53 -0.12
C ALA A 25 3.15 16.33 -1.55
N ALA A 26 3.95 15.71 -2.43
CA ALA A 26 3.57 15.42 -3.81
C ALA A 26 2.34 14.51 -3.92
N THR A 27 2.11 13.63 -2.94
CA THR A 27 0.96 12.72 -2.94
C THR A 27 -0.30 13.37 -2.36
N TRP A 28 -0.16 14.26 -1.37
CA TRP A 28 -1.28 14.85 -0.63
C TRP A 28 -1.77 16.19 -1.20
N ILE A 29 -0.88 17.01 -1.76
CA ILE A 29 -1.23 18.32 -2.30
C ILE A 29 -2.24 18.21 -3.46
N PRO A 30 -2.09 17.33 -4.47
CA PRO A 30 -3.02 17.28 -5.59
C PRO A 30 -4.47 16.94 -5.19
N PRO A 31 -4.74 15.93 -4.33
CA PRO A 31 -6.08 15.70 -3.80
C PRO A 31 -6.66 16.88 -3.03
N ILE A 32 -5.85 17.59 -2.24
CA ILE A 32 -6.30 18.78 -1.47
C ILE A 32 -6.73 19.89 -2.42
N ILE A 33 -5.93 20.20 -3.44
CA ILE A 33 -6.26 21.23 -4.44
C ILE A 33 -7.60 20.92 -5.11
N ILE A 34 -7.81 19.66 -5.50
CA ILE A 34 -9.05 19.24 -6.17
C ILE A 34 -10.25 19.28 -5.21
N ALA A 35 -10.06 18.90 -3.95
CA ALA A 35 -11.12 19.04 -2.94
C ALA A 35 -11.54 20.50 -2.76
N ILE A 36 -10.58 21.43 -2.74
CA ILE A 36 -10.86 22.87 -2.68
C ILE A 36 -11.60 23.34 -3.94
N LEU A 37 -11.16 22.93 -5.14
CA LEU A 37 -11.82 23.30 -6.39
C LEU A 37 -13.26 22.78 -6.47
N VAL A 38 -13.52 21.56 -5.98
CA VAL A 38 -14.86 20.98 -5.89
C VAL A 38 -15.75 21.77 -4.92
N LEU A 39 -15.21 22.26 -3.82
CA LEU A 39 -15.96 23.10 -2.88
C LEU A 39 -16.34 24.46 -3.50
N VAL A 40 -15.48 25.05 -4.32
CA VAL A 40 -15.73 26.34 -4.98
C VAL A 40 -16.70 26.20 -6.15
N TYR A 41 -16.63 25.10 -6.91
CA TYR A 41 -17.41 24.87 -8.13
C TYR A 41 -18.20 23.54 -8.08
N PRO A 42 -19.10 23.35 -7.11
CA PRO A 42 -19.71 22.05 -6.84
C PRO A 42 -20.59 21.53 -7.99
N GLN A 43 -21.27 22.43 -8.71
CA GLN A 43 -22.21 22.07 -9.77
C GLN A 43 -21.53 21.60 -11.06
N GLU A 44 -20.27 21.98 -11.28
CA GLU A 44 -19.52 21.62 -12.49
C GLU A 44 -18.53 20.47 -12.28
N LEU A 45 -18.10 20.25 -11.04
CA LEU A 45 -17.01 19.33 -10.72
C LEU A 45 -17.43 18.13 -9.88
N SER A 46 -18.60 18.13 -9.26
CA SER A 46 -19.06 17.00 -8.43
C SER A 46 -20.35 16.37 -8.94
N VAL A 47 -20.37 15.04 -8.97
CA VAL A 47 -21.59 14.25 -9.16
C VAL A 47 -21.71 13.30 -7.98
N THR A 48 -22.88 13.32 -7.35
CA THR A 48 -23.26 12.28 -6.40
C THR A 48 -23.37 10.96 -7.14
N SER A 49 -22.74 9.90 -6.63
CA SER A 49 -22.92 8.55 -7.17
C SER A 49 -24.43 8.23 -7.20
N LYS A 50 -24.88 7.38 -8.14
CA LYS A 50 -26.30 6.98 -8.18
C LYS A 50 -26.76 6.30 -6.88
N SER A 51 -25.83 5.71 -6.12
CA SER A 51 -26.10 5.15 -4.79
C SER A 51 -26.26 6.20 -3.68
N LYS A 52 -26.00 7.49 -3.96
CA LYS A 52 -25.96 8.59 -2.99
C LYS A 52 -25.00 8.40 -1.81
N ALA A 53 -24.18 7.34 -1.84
CA ALA A 53 -23.27 6.97 -0.76
C ALA A 53 -21.90 7.67 -0.88
N ALA A 54 -21.57 8.22 -2.05
CA ALA A 54 -20.30 8.91 -2.28
C ALA A 54 -20.45 10.06 -3.28
N CYS A 55 -19.64 11.10 -3.11
CA CYS A 55 -19.44 12.14 -4.13
C CYS A 55 -18.19 11.79 -4.94
N THR A 56 -18.29 11.89 -6.26
CA THR A 56 -17.14 11.73 -7.16
C THR A 56 -16.93 12.99 -7.99
N VAL A 57 -15.69 13.19 -8.44
CA VAL A 57 -15.36 14.25 -9.39
C VAL A 57 -15.79 13.82 -10.79
N ILE A 58 -16.45 14.71 -11.53
CA ILE A 58 -16.77 14.46 -12.95
C ILE A 58 -15.45 14.49 -13.74
N PRO A 59 -15.16 13.52 -14.63
CA PRO A 59 -13.96 13.54 -15.46
C PRO A 59 -14.09 14.55 -16.61
N SER A 60 -14.40 15.81 -16.31
CA SER A 60 -14.51 16.92 -17.25
C SER A 60 -13.67 18.10 -16.77
N GLY A 61 -13.06 18.85 -17.69
CA GLY A 61 -12.22 20.00 -17.38
C GLY A 61 -11.10 19.65 -16.38
N PRO A 62 -10.93 20.39 -15.26
CA PRO A 62 -9.88 20.12 -14.28
C PRO A 62 -10.05 18.76 -13.57
N GLY A 63 -11.27 18.22 -13.51
CA GLY A 63 -11.53 16.87 -12.99
C GLY A 63 -10.91 15.76 -13.85
N TYR A 64 -10.77 15.99 -15.17
CA TYR A 64 -10.10 15.05 -16.07
C TYR A 64 -8.59 14.99 -15.81
N ALA A 65 -7.95 16.14 -15.57
CA ALA A 65 -6.53 16.18 -15.21
C ALA A 65 -6.26 15.45 -13.89
N TYR A 66 -7.14 15.61 -12.89
CA TYR A 66 -7.06 14.84 -11.64
C TYR A 66 -7.24 13.35 -11.85
N PHE A 67 -8.23 12.95 -12.67
CA PHE A 67 -8.44 11.55 -13.01
C PHE A 67 -7.19 10.94 -13.66
N LEU A 68 -6.58 11.60 -14.65
CA LEU A 68 -5.34 11.13 -15.28
C LEU A 68 -4.18 11.04 -14.29
N CYS A 69 -4.01 12.06 -13.44
CA CYS A 69 -2.94 12.10 -12.43
C CYS A 69 -3.07 10.94 -11.44
N THR A 70 -4.26 10.76 -10.86
CA THR A 70 -4.52 9.68 -9.88
C THR A 70 -4.38 8.30 -10.50
N MET A 71 -4.85 8.11 -11.73
CA MET A 71 -4.71 6.86 -12.46
C MET A 71 -3.24 6.53 -12.75
N THR A 72 -2.47 7.52 -13.17
CA THR A 72 -1.03 7.36 -13.44
C THR A 72 -0.27 7.02 -12.16
N LEU A 73 -0.54 7.74 -11.06
CA LEU A 73 0.06 7.48 -9.76
C LEU A 73 -0.30 6.09 -9.22
N PHE A 74 -1.55 5.65 -9.43
CA PHE A 74 -1.99 4.31 -9.03
C PHE A 74 -1.23 3.21 -9.78
N ILE A 75 -1.16 3.31 -11.12
CA ILE A 75 -0.44 2.32 -11.95
C ILE A 75 1.05 2.32 -11.60
N LEU A 76 1.66 3.49 -11.47
CA LEU A 76 3.07 3.62 -11.10
C LEU A 76 3.34 3.01 -9.72
N SER A 77 2.49 3.31 -8.74
CA SER A 77 2.58 2.73 -7.39
C SER A 77 2.49 1.20 -7.42
N PHE A 78 1.50 0.67 -8.15
CA PHE A 78 1.27 -0.76 -8.28
C PHE A 78 2.49 -1.48 -8.89
N ILE A 79 3.02 -0.94 -9.99
CA ILE A 79 4.23 -1.47 -10.66
C ILE A 79 5.43 -1.37 -9.72
N CYS A 80 5.65 -0.23 -9.07
CA CYS A 80 6.77 -0.04 -8.14
C CYS A 80 6.73 -1.02 -6.95
N VAL A 81 5.54 -1.31 -6.39
CA VAL A 81 5.40 -2.27 -5.30
C VAL A 81 5.74 -3.68 -5.79
N ILE A 82 5.15 -4.13 -6.89
CA ILE A 82 5.39 -5.49 -7.41
C ILE A 82 6.86 -5.68 -7.78
N SER A 83 7.40 -4.78 -8.61
CA SER A 83 8.80 -4.85 -9.05
C SER A 83 9.78 -4.73 -7.88
N GLY A 84 9.51 -3.85 -6.91
CA GLY A 84 10.33 -3.68 -5.72
C GLY A 84 10.42 -4.95 -4.89
N TYR A 85 9.29 -5.58 -4.54
CA TYR A 85 9.32 -6.80 -3.74
C TYR A 85 9.82 -8.03 -4.49
N ILE A 86 9.56 -8.15 -5.80
CA ILE A 86 10.19 -9.18 -6.64
C ILE A 86 11.70 -8.99 -6.64
N GLY A 87 12.17 -7.74 -6.81
CA GLY A 87 13.58 -7.39 -6.76
C GLY A 87 14.24 -7.76 -5.43
N ILE A 88 13.58 -7.50 -4.29
CA ILE A 88 14.05 -7.94 -2.97
C ILE A 88 14.24 -9.46 -2.93
N ILE A 89 13.27 -10.24 -3.44
CA ILE A 89 13.34 -11.71 -3.44
C ILE A 89 14.54 -12.19 -4.26
N VAL A 90 14.73 -11.65 -5.48
CA VAL A 90 15.83 -12.03 -6.36
C VAL A 90 17.19 -11.69 -5.75
N VAL A 91 17.35 -10.48 -5.22
CA VAL A 91 18.62 -10.05 -4.62
C VAL A 91 18.93 -10.81 -3.34
N LYS A 92 17.93 -11.04 -2.46
CA LYS A 92 18.12 -11.86 -1.26
C LYS A 92 18.46 -13.30 -1.57
N PHE A 93 17.89 -13.87 -2.63
CA PHE A 93 18.24 -15.21 -3.08
C PHE A 93 19.70 -15.28 -3.55
N ARG A 94 20.17 -14.28 -4.31
CA ARG A 94 21.59 -14.18 -4.71
C ARG A 94 22.53 -14.00 -3.50
N GLN A 95 22.17 -13.14 -2.55
CA GLN A 95 22.94 -12.95 -1.31
C GLN A 95 23.05 -14.26 -0.50
N CYS A 96 21.96 -15.02 -0.41
CA CYS A 96 21.93 -16.34 0.24
C CYS A 96 22.90 -17.33 -0.42
N LEU A 97 22.92 -17.40 -1.75
CA LEU A 97 23.86 -18.27 -2.48
C LEU A 97 25.32 -17.86 -2.26
N ASN A 98 25.62 -16.56 -2.27
CA ASN A 98 26.96 -16.07 -2.01
C ASN A 98 27.42 -16.34 -0.56
N GLN A 99 26.53 -16.21 0.42
CA GLN A 99 26.84 -16.55 1.82
C GLN A 99 27.09 -18.06 2.02
N LEU A 100 26.42 -18.91 1.25
CA LEU A 100 26.66 -20.35 1.25
C LEU A 100 28.08 -20.69 0.77
N ASN A 101 28.60 -19.93 -0.20
CA ASN A 101 29.98 -20.07 -0.69
C ASN A 101 31.03 -19.61 0.33
N LEU A 102 30.67 -18.75 1.27
CA LEU A 102 31.55 -18.23 2.33
C LEU A 102 31.59 -19.13 3.59
N ASN A 103 31.12 -20.37 3.48
CA ASN A 103 31.16 -21.39 4.54
C ASN A 103 30.37 -21.02 5.82
N VAL A 104 29.39 -20.11 5.70
CA VAL A 104 28.44 -19.80 6.78
C VAL A 104 27.52 -21.01 7.01
N PRO A 105 27.14 -21.34 8.26
CA PRO A 105 26.25 -22.46 8.54
C PRO A 105 24.95 -22.36 7.73
N LYS A 106 24.72 -23.39 6.89
CA LYS A 106 23.61 -23.45 5.94
C LYS A 106 22.25 -23.20 6.62
N ASP A 107 22.05 -23.77 7.80
CA ASP A 107 20.78 -23.72 8.53
C ASP A 107 20.37 -22.29 8.89
N GLN A 108 21.33 -21.43 9.27
CA GLN A 108 21.04 -20.05 9.61
C GLN A 108 20.67 -19.23 8.36
N VAL A 109 21.46 -19.37 7.29
CA VAL A 109 21.28 -18.61 6.04
C VAL A 109 19.93 -18.95 5.40
N TYR A 110 19.57 -20.25 5.33
CA TYR A 110 18.28 -20.67 4.78
C TYR A 110 17.10 -20.17 5.63
N LYS A 111 17.22 -20.18 6.95
CA LYS A 111 16.17 -19.69 7.85
C LYS A 111 15.91 -18.20 7.65
N GLU A 112 16.96 -17.38 7.61
CA GLU A 112 16.84 -15.93 7.39
C GLU A 112 16.29 -15.61 5.99
N CYS A 113 16.78 -16.30 4.97
CA CYS A 113 16.31 -16.16 3.59
C CYS A 113 14.82 -16.51 3.48
N ARG A 114 14.40 -17.66 4.03
CA ARG A 114 13.00 -18.12 4.00
C ARG A 114 12.07 -17.15 4.71
N VAL A 115 12.47 -16.62 5.87
CA VAL A 115 11.66 -15.64 6.61
C VAL A 115 11.48 -14.36 5.77
N THR A 116 12.55 -13.86 5.16
CA THR A 116 12.49 -12.63 4.35
C THR A 116 11.63 -12.82 3.11
N ILE A 117 11.80 -13.91 2.37
CA ILE A 117 10.99 -14.23 1.19
C ILE A 117 9.53 -14.39 1.57
N THR A 118 9.24 -15.13 2.64
CA THR A 118 7.85 -15.34 3.11
C THR A 118 7.20 -14.03 3.51
N LYS A 119 7.92 -13.14 4.22
CA LYS A 119 7.42 -11.80 4.57
C LYS A 119 7.10 -10.98 3.32
N SER A 120 8.03 -10.90 2.36
CA SER A 120 7.82 -10.18 1.10
C SER A 120 6.64 -10.74 0.31
N PHE A 121 6.50 -12.06 0.25
CA PHE A 121 5.40 -12.73 -0.46
C PHE A 121 4.03 -12.42 0.18
N VAL A 122 3.92 -12.52 1.51
CA VAL A 122 2.70 -12.17 2.24
C VAL A 122 2.31 -10.72 1.99
N TYR A 123 3.29 -9.81 1.93
CA TYR A 123 3.01 -8.40 1.64
C TYR A 123 2.48 -8.18 0.22
N ILE A 124 3.13 -8.77 -0.79
CA ILE A 124 2.63 -8.72 -2.17
C ILE A 124 1.21 -9.25 -2.20
N PHE A 125 0.95 -10.41 -1.59
CA PHE A 125 -0.36 -11.03 -1.58
C PHE A 125 -1.44 -10.14 -0.95
N LEU A 126 -1.18 -9.58 0.24
CA LEU A 126 -2.10 -8.65 0.89
C LEU A 126 -2.34 -7.39 0.05
N TYR A 127 -1.29 -6.84 -0.55
CA TYR A 127 -1.40 -5.67 -1.42
C TYR A 127 -2.24 -5.97 -2.66
N LEU A 128 -2.00 -7.09 -3.33
CA LEU A 128 -2.80 -7.52 -4.47
C LEU A 128 -4.26 -7.74 -4.07
N LEU A 129 -4.53 -8.44 -2.96
CA LEU A 129 -5.90 -8.70 -2.52
C LEU A 129 -6.71 -7.42 -2.36
N VAL A 130 -6.11 -6.40 -1.75
CA VAL A 130 -6.75 -5.09 -1.51
C VAL A 130 -6.91 -4.28 -2.79
N PHE A 131 -5.87 -4.16 -3.60
CA PHE A 131 -5.82 -3.21 -4.71
C PHE A 131 -6.17 -3.80 -6.09
N MET A 132 -6.23 -5.13 -6.22
CA MET A 132 -6.59 -5.79 -7.49
C MET A 132 -7.99 -5.41 -7.97
N SER A 133 -8.94 -5.20 -7.06
CA SER A 133 -10.31 -4.80 -7.43
C SER A 133 -10.33 -3.50 -8.25
N LYS A 134 -9.61 -2.46 -7.81
CA LYS A 134 -9.43 -1.21 -8.55
C LYS A 134 -8.74 -1.45 -9.89
N PHE A 135 -7.65 -2.24 -9.88
CA PHE A 135 -6.88 -2.51 -11.08
C PHE A 135 -7.74 -3.17 -12.18
N VAL A 136 -8.55 -4.17 -11.81
CA VAL A 136 -9.47 -4.84 -12.75
C VAL A 136 -10.50 -3.88 -13.32
N ILE A 137 -11.07 -2.98 -12.51
CA ILE A 137 -12.02 -1.96 -13.00
C ILE A 137 -11.35 -1.03 -14.00
N VAL A 138 -10.14 -0.56 -13.71
CA VAL A 138 -9.36 0.27 -14.62
C VAL A 138 -9.10 -0.45 -15.94
N CYS A 139 -8.66 -1.70 -15.90
CA CYS A 139 -8.46 -2.50 -17.10
C CYS A 139 -9.77 -2.71 -17.89
N TYR A 140 -10.88 -2.91 -17.20
CA TYR A 140 -12.20 -3.02 -17.83
C TYR A 140 -12.61 -1.72 -18.53
N GLU A 141 -12.45 -0.56 -17.90
CA GLU A 141 -12.77 0.74 -18.50
C GLU A 141 -11.89 1.01 -19.73
N LEU A 142 -10.59 0.72 -19.64
CA LEU A 142 -9.64 0.91 -20.74
C LEU A 142 -9.91 -0.04 -21.93
N SER A 143 -10.27 -1.30 -21.65
CA SER A 143 -10.48 -2.30 -22.70
C SER A 143 -11.85 -2.19 -23.38
N THR A 144 -12.90 -1.86 -22.62
CA THR A 144 -14.27 -1.83 -23.15
C THR A 144 -14.75 -0.44 -23.55
N GLY A 145 -14.12 0.62 -23.05
CA GLY A 145 -14.59 2.01 -23.19
C GLY A 145 -15.93 2.28 -22.50
N LYS A 146 -16.48 1.29 -21.77
CA LYS A 146 -17.76 1.42 -21.07
C LYS A 146 -17.53 2.00 -19.68
N ARG A 147 -18.48 2.81 -19.21
CA ARG A 147 -18.47 3.31 -17.84
C ARG A 147 -18.66 2.15 -16.85
N ARG A 148 -17.90 2.16 -15.76
CA ARG A 148 -18.05 1.21 -14.65
C ARG A 148 -19.44 1.24 -14.02
N THR A 149 -19.89 0.08 -13.51
CA THR A 149 -21.16 -0.03 -12.80
C THR A 149 -21.02 0.38 -11.34
N LEU A 150 -22.14 0.71 -10.69
CA LEU A 150 -22.16 1.11 -9.27
C LEU A 150 -21.68 -0.01 -8.35
N GLU A 151 -22.01 -1.25 -8.69
CA GLU A 151 -21.63 -2.42 -7.90
C GLU A 151 -20.11 -2.63 -7.93
N MET A 152 -19.48 -2.46 -9.11
CA MET A 152 -18.03 -2.51 -9.25
C MET A 152 -17.35 -1.46 -8.36
N ASP A 153 -17.85 -0.22 -8.38
CA ASP A 153 -17.33 0.86 -7.55
C ASP A 153 -17.53 0.59 -6.04
N ALA A 154 -18.69 0.07 -5.64
CA ALA A 154 -18.98 -0.24 -4.25
C ALA A 154 -18.05 -1.33 -3.70
N VAL A 155 -17.90 -2.44 -4.44
CA VAL A 155 -17.01 -3.55 -4.07
C VAL A 155 -15.57 -3.07 -4.01
N SER A 156 -15.13 -2.32 -5.02
CA SER A 156 -13.75 -1.83 -5.06
C SER A 156 -13.43 -0.86 -3.94
N ASN A 157 -14.35 0.06 -3.62
CA ASN A 157 -14.14 0.98 -2.51
C ASN A 157 -14.14 0.24 -1.17
N CYS A 158 -15.00 -0.77 -0.98
CA CYS A 158 -14.99 -1.60 0.23
C CYS A 158 -13.64 -2.33 0.41
N MET A 159 -13.13 -2.96 -0.66
CA MET A 159 -11.83 -3.62 -0.65
C MET A 159 -10.68 -2.65 -0.37
N VAL A 160 -10.71 -1.45 -0.95
CA VAL A 160 -9.71 -0.41 -0.68
C VAL A 160 -9.81 0.10 0.76
N SER A 161 -11.01 0.20 1.35
CA SER A 161 -11.16 0.54 2.77
C SER A 161 -10.50 -0.50 3.69
N CYS A 162 -10.50 -1.78 3.30
CA CYS A 162 -9.77 -2.83 4.02
C CYS A 162 -8.23 -2.66 3.96
N SER A 163 -7.70 -1.75 3.12
CA SER A 163 -6.26 -1.45 3.07
C SER A 163 -5.71 -0.99 4.40
N VAL A 164 -6.49 -0.28 5.22
CA VAL A 164 -6.07 0.20 6.55
C VAL A 164 -5.75 -0.98 7.45
N LEU A 165 -6.61 -2.00 7.45
CA LEU A 165 -6.41 -3.24 8.20
C LEU A 165 -5.24 -4.04 7.65
N ALA A 166 -5.17 -4.21 6.32
CA ALA A 166 -4.08 -4.94 5.68
C ALA A 166 -2.71 -4.30 5.97
N ASN A 167 -2.61 -2.97 5.94
CA ASN A 167 -1.40 -2.23 6.25
C ASN A 167 -0.99 -2.39 7.72
N ALA A 168 -1.94 -2.31 8.66
CA ALA A 168 -1.68 -2.53 10.08
C ALA A 168 -1.17 -3.97 10.35
N LEU A 169 -1.84 -4.97 9.76
CA LEU A 169 -1.43 -6.38 9.86
C LEU A 169 -0.04 -6.62 9.25
N ALA A 170 0.23 -6.02 8.09
CA ALA A 170 1.52 -6.13 7.42
C ALA A 170 2.66 -5.54 8.27
N LEU A 171 2.43 -4.39 8.93
CA LEU A 171 3.39 -3.79 9.85
C LEU A 171 3.65 -4.69 11.06
N LEU A 172 2.59 -5.15 11.71
CA LEU A 172 2.67 -6.03 12.89
C LEU A 172 3.40 -7.35 12.58
N TYR A 173 3.20 -7.89 11.38
CA TYR A 173 3.87 -9.11 10.93
C TYR A 173 5.35 -8.87 10.60
N MET A 174 5.68 -7.76 9.92
CA MET A 174 7.03 -7.54 9.41
C MET A 174 8.03 -7.07 10.48
N GLN A 175 7.62 -6.15 11.36
CA GLN A 175 8.49 -5.56 12.38
C GLN A 175 8.33 -6.27 13.71
N ASN A 176 9.40 -6.92 14.18
CA ASN A 176 9.39 -7.59 15.48
C ASN A 176 9.17 -6.58 16.61
N ASP A 177 9.78 -5.40 16.53
CA ASP A 177 9.70 -4.37 17.59
C ASP A 177 8.26 -3.87 17.79
N VAL A 178 7.55 -3.61 16.68
CA VAL A 178 6.12 -3.24 16.71
C VAL A 178 5.29 -4.34 17.34
N ARG A 179 5.58 -5.60 17.01
CA ARG A 179 4.86 -6.76 17.57
C ARG A 179 5.07 -6.89 19.08
N VAL A 180 6.31 -6.76 19.53
CA VAL A 180 6.65 -6.80 20.96
C VAL A 180 5.95 -5.68 21.70
N SER A 181 6.07 -4.44 21.20
CA SER A 181 5.42 -3.26 21.79
C SER A 181 3.90 -3.42 21.86
N PHE A 182 3.28 -3.97 20.81
CA PHE A 182 1.84 -4.25 20.78
C PHE A 182 1.42 -5.28 21.84
N TYR A 183 2.15 -6.38 21.99
CA TYR A 183 1.86 -7.39 23.02
C TYR A 183 2.06 -6.85 24.43
N GLU A 184 3.05 -5.99 24.65
CA GLU A 184 3.26 -5.31 25.92
C GLU A 184 2.07 -4.42 26.28
N GLN A 185 1.56 -3.64 25.32
CA GLN A 185 0.37 -2.80 25.52
C GLN A 185 -0.88 -3.65 25.79
N LEU A 186 -1.10 -4.74 25.04
CA LEU A 186 -2.20 -5.68 25.30
C LEU A 186 -2.11 -6.29 26.70
N ASN A 187 -0.91 -6.68 27.14
CA ASN A 187 -0.70 -7.21 28.48
C ASN A 187 -0.96 -6.17 29.57
N LYS A 188 -0.61 -4.90 29.35
CA LYS A 188 -0.95 -3.79 30.26
C LYS A 188 -2.46 -3.58 30.37
N ILE A 189 -3.17 -3.58 29.24
CA ILE A 189 -4.64 -3.44 29.20
C ILE A 189 -5.31 -4.62 29.89
N LYS A 190 -4.87 -5.85 29.60
CA LYS A 190 -5.36 -7.07 30.26
C LYS A 190 -5.19 -6.96 31.78
N LYS A 191 -3.99 -6.61 32.25
CA LYS A 191 -3.73 -6.44 33.70
C LYS A 191 -4.64 -5.37 34.31
N SER A 192 -4.84 -4.23 33.65
CA SER A 192 -5.73 -3.17 34.11
C SER A 192 -7.19 -3.64 34.25
N LEU A 193 -7.71 -4.34 33.23
CA LEU A 193 -9.09 -4.86 33.23
C LEU A 193 -9.32 -5.92 34.30
N PHE A 194 -8.34 -6.82 34.54
CA PHE A 194 -8.47 -7.86 35.56
C PHE A 194 -8.23 -7.36 36.99
N CYS A 195 -7.48 -6.26 37.20
CA CYS A 195 -7.34 -5.63 38.51
C CYS A 195 -8.52 -4.72 38.90
N LEU A 196 -9.35 -4.29 37.94
CA LEU A 196 -10.58 -3.52 38.19
C LEU A 196 -11.79 -4.39 38.56
N GLY A 197 -11.66 -5.72 38.46
CA GLY A 197 -12.72 -6.70 38.75
C GLY A 197 -12.58 -7.44 40.09
N SER A 198 -11.64 -7.03 40.94
CA SER A 198 -11.38 -7.57 42.29
C SER A 198 -11.45 -6.47 43.33
#